data_AF-A0A480AKH1-F1
#
_entry.id   AF-A0A480AKH1-F1
#
_cell.length_a   1.000
_cell.length_b   1.000
_cell.length_c   1.000
_cell.angle_alpha   90.00
_cell.angle_beta   90.00
_cell.angle_gamma   90.00
#
_symmetry.space_group_name_H-M   'P 1'
#
loop_
_entity.id
_entity.type
_entity.pdbx_description
1 polymer ?
#
loop_
_entity_poly.entity_id
_entity_poly.type
_entity_poly.pdbx_seq_one_letter_code
_entity_poly.pdbx_strand_id
1 'polypeptide(L)'
;MPLACPKPCSEPGCRALVVGGGTRCQDHKARRGSFGDRTRGTRHERGYGAAWDRLRVQVLRRDAGICQHCLKLSGAVHQGTEVDHRLPKAQGGTDDLDNLQTICKAAHRAKTQAETRGTPGGGQISGPIPDRTDQVAKFFRAGVLTGGVPPVAVGGRS
;
A
#
# COMPACT_ATOMS: atom_id res chain seq x y z
N MET A 1 29.55 12.28 -39.56
CA MET A 1 29.09 11.04 -38.90
C MET A 1 28.03 10.41 -39.79
N PRO A 2 28.20 9.15 -40.25
CA PRO A 2 27.18 8.51 -41.10
C PRO A 2 25.90 8.27 -40.31
N LEU A 3 24.76 8.63 -40.88
CA LEU A 3 23.45 8.35 -40.29
C LEU A 3 23.08 6.89 -40.52
N ALA A 4 22.57 6.22 -39.48
CA ALA A 4 22.10 4.85 -39.60
C ALA A 4 20.91 4.76 -40.59
N CYS A 5 20.89 3.68 -41.38
CA CYS A 5 19.77 3.38 -42.27
C CYS A 5 18.44 3.36 -41.50
N PRO A 6 17.36 3.98 -42.03
CA PRO A 6 16.05 3.93 -41.42
C PRO A 6 15.54 2.48 -41.30
N LYS A 7 14.99 2.12 -40.14
CA LYS A 7 14.44 0.78 -39.87
C LYS A 7 12.94 0.84 -39.59
N PRO A 8 12.16 -0.20 -39.94
CA PRO A 8 10.73 -0.22 -39.65
C PRO A 8 10.47 -0.18 -38.13
N CYS A 9 9.34 0.42 -37.74
CA CYS A 9 8.88 0.45 -36.36
C CYS A 9 8.59 -0.96 -35.85
N SER A 10 9.02 -1.28 -34.62
CA SER A 10 8.83 -2.62 -34.03
C SER A 10 7.42 -2.87 -33.44
N GLU A 11 6.49 -1.93 -33.58
CA GLU A 11 5.11 -2.11 -33.11
C GLU A 11 4.30 -2.90 -34.16
N PRO A 12 3.61 -4.00 -33.78
CA PRO A 12 2.84 -4.83 -34.72
C PRO A 12 1.85 -3.99 -35.53
N GLY A 13 1.88 -4.14 -36.86
CA GLY A 13 0.99 -3.41 -37.77
C GLY A 13 1.40 -1.96 -38.08
N CYS A 14 2.48 -1.45 -37.48
CA CYS A 14 2.99 -0.12 -37.81
C CYS A 14 3.98 -0.16 -38.99
N ARG A 15 3.66 0.56 -40.07
CA ARG A 15 4.51 0.69 -41.27
C ARG A 15 5.44 1.91 -41.27
N ALA A 16 5.55 2.63 -40.15
CA ALA A 16 6.38 3.82 -40.05
C ALA A 16 7.88 3.47 -40.04
N LEU A 17 8.70 4.28 -40.72
CA LEU A 17 10.17 4.17 -40.70
C LEU A 17 10.75 5.05 -39.59
N VAL A 18 11.72 4.50 -38.84
CA VAL A 18 12.40 5.16 -37.74
C VAL A 18 13.81 5.53 -38.17
N VAL A 19 14.12 6.83 -38.08
CA VAL A 19 15.43 7.41 -38.41
C VAL A 19 16.20 7.68 -37.13
N GLY A 20 17.54 7.57 -37.16
CA GLY A 20 18.40 7.93 -36.02
C GLY A 20 18.53 6.86 -34.93
N GLY A 21 18.42 5.58 -35.30
CA GLY A 21 18.72 4.45 -34.39
C GLY A 21 17.58 4.06 -33.42
N GLY A 22 16.46 4.79 -33.41
CA GLY A 22 15.31 4.45 -32.58
C GLY A 22 14.60 3.15 -33.01
N THR A 23 13.97 2.45 -32.06
CA THR A 23 13.23 1.19 -32.30
C THR A 23 11.75 1.38 -32.59
N ARG A 24 11.20 2.55 -32.28
CA ARG A 24 9.78 2.87 -32.46
C ARG A 24 9.62 4.27 -33.02
N CYS A 25 8.54 4.49 -33.79
CA CYS A 25 8.18 5.81 -34.30
C CYS A 25 7.75 6.75 -33.16
N GLN A 26 7.60 8.04 -33.44
CA GLN A 26 7.18 9.03 -32.43
C GLN A 26 5.83 8.68 -31.81
N ASP A 27 4.90 8.15 -32.60
CA ASP A 27 3.57 7.73 -32.13
C ASP A 27 3.64 6.52 -31.17
N HIS A 28 4.67 5.69 -31.30
CA HIS A 28 4.87 4.48 -30.50
C HIS A 28 6.05 4.58 -29.53
N LYS A 29 6.59 5.77 -29.29
CA LYS A 29 7.68 5.97 -28.32
C LYS A 29 7.29 5.54 -26.91
N ALA A 30 6.03 5.77 -26.53
CA ALA A 30 5.47 5.37 -25.25
C ALA A 30 4.42 4.28 -25.46
N ARG A 31 4.78 3.03 -25.18
CA ARG A 31 3.80 1.94 -25.10
C ARG A 31 2.80 2.23 -23.98
N ARG A 32 1.51 1.96 -24.20
CA ARG A 32 0.50 2.03 -23.13
C ARG A 32 0.94 1.17 -21.93
N GLY A 33 0.83 1.73 -20.73
CA GLY A 33 1.32 1.15 -19.47
C GLY A 33 2.82 1.25 -19.23
N SER A 34 3.62 1.78 -20.17
CA SER A 34 5.05 2.03 -19.96
C SER A 34 5.29 3.19 -19.00
N PHE A 35 6.52 3.29 -18.47
CA PHE A 35 6.93 4.43 -17.64
C PHE A 35 6.77 5.78 -18.36
N GLY A 36 6.92 5.81 -19.68
CA GLY A 36 6.70 7.00 -20.52
C GLY A 36 5.25 7.23 -20.97
N ASP A 37 4.30 6.40 -20.55
CA ASP A 37 2.89 6.56 -20.92
C ASP A 37 2.28 7.78 -20.24
N ARG A 38 2.02 8.83 -21.03
CA ARG A 38 1.38 10.07 -20.56
C ARG A 38 -0.07 9.87 -20.10
N THR A 39 -0.75 8.83 -20.60
CA THR A 39 -2.12 8.50 -20.16
C THR A 39 -2.16 7.91 -18.75
N ARG A 40 -1.01 7.51 -18.19
CA ARG A 40 -0.90 7.02 -16.81
C ARG A 40 -1.08 8.13 -15.76
N GLY A 41 -1.03 9.40 -16.17
CA GLY A 41 -1.09 10.54 -15.26
C GLY A 41 0.16 10.71 -14.39
N THR A 42 0.32 11.91 -13.87
CA THR A 42 1.40 12.25 -12.92
C THR A 42 1.24 11.49 -11.60
N ARG A 43 2.30 11.41 -10.79
CA ARG A 43 2.23 10.83 -9.42
C ARG A 43 1.11 11.49 -8.60
N HIS A 44 0.93 12.79 -8.80
CA HIS A 44 -0.07 13.61 -8.10
C HIS A 44 -1.50 13.29 -8.57
N GLU A 45 -1.74 13.16 -9.88
CA GLU A 45 -3.05 12.72 -10.40
C GLU A 45 -3.43 11.30 -9.98
N ARG A 46 -2.44 10.44 -9.71
CA ARG A 46 -2.66 9.07 -9.22
C ARG A 46 -2.96 8.97 -7.72
N GLY A 47 -3.04 10.10 -7.01
CA GLY A 47 -3.43 10.14 -5.60
C GLY A 47 -2.27 10.03 -4.59
N TYR A 48 -1.01 10.07 -5.03
CA TYR A 48 0.17 10.08 -4.15
C TYR A 48 0.71 11.51 -3.94
N GLY A 49 -0.19 12.44 -3.55
CA GLY A 49 0.16 13.83 -3.25
C GLY A 49 0.27 14.10 -1.75
N ALA A 50 0.62 15.35 -1.37
CA ALA A 50 0.74 15.76 0.03
C ALA A 50 -0.54 15.54 0.86
N ALA A 51 -1.72 15.53 0.21
CA ALA A 51 -2.99 15.19 0.86
C ALA A 51 -3.00 13.73 1.36
N TRP A 52 -2.47 12.79 0.57
CA TRP A 52 -2.35 11.38 0.96
C TRP A 52 -1.37 11.19 2.11
N ASP A 53 -0.25 11.91 2.13
CA ASP A 53 0.70 11.83 3.25
C ASP A 53 0.06 12.28 4.56
N ARG A 54 -0.75 13.35 4.53
CA ARG A 54 -1.52 13.81 5.71
C ARG A 54 -2.54 12.76 6.15
N LEU A 55 -3.33 12.23 5.21
CA LEU A 55 -4.31 11.17 5.49
C LEU A 55 -3.64 9.93 6.07
N ARG A 56 -2.50 9.51 5.50
CA ARG A 56 -1.72 8.36 5.96
C ARG A 56 -1.28 8.53 7.41
N VAL A 57 -0.74 9.70 7.77
CA VAL A 57 -0.34 9.97 9.15
C VAL A 57 -1.56 9.95 10.09
N GLN A 58 -2.68 10.51 9.67
CA GLN A 58 -3.91 10.53 10.46
C GLN A 58 -4.46 9.11 10.70
N VAL A 59 -4.49 8.27 9.66
CA VAL A 59 -4.95 6.87 9.76
C VAL A 59 -4.01 6.05 10.65
N LEU A 60 -2.70 6.19 10.48
CA LEU A 60 -1.72 5.49 11.32
C LEU A 60 -1.83 5.91 12.79
N ARG A 61 -2.08 7.20 13.06
CA ARG A 61 -2.31 7.71 14.43
C ARG A 61 -3.61 7.17 15.02
N ARG A 62 -4.72 7.20 14.28
CA ARG A 62 -6.01 6.62 14.70
C ARG A 62 -5.87 5.14 15.02
N ASP A 63 -5.16 4.40 14.18
CA ASP A 63 -4.98 2.96 14.31
C ASP A 63 -3.78 2.59 15.20
N ALA A 64 -3.13 3.55 15.85
CA ALA A 64 -1.93 3.35 16.67
C ALA A 64 -0.83 2.50 15.99
N GLY A 65 -0.75 2.53 14.66
CA GLY A 65 0.17 1.68 13.89
C GLY A 65 -0.12 0.17 13.96
N ILE A 66 -1.34 -0.22 14.31
CA ILE A 66 -1.77 -1.63 14.43
C ILE A 66 -2.56 -2.03 13.18
N CYS A 67 -2.25 -3.21 12.64
CA CYS A 67 -2.96 -3.83 11.54
C CYS A 67 -4.41 -4.18 11.94
N GLN A 68 -5.38 -3.49 11.34
CA GLN A 68 -6.81 -3.72 11.60
C GLN A 68 -7.28 -5.09 11.07
N HIS A 69 -6.68 -5.55 9.98
CA HIS A 69 -7.03 -6.82 9.35
C HIS A 69 -6.67 -8.01 10.24
N CYS A 70 -5.44 -8.06 10.74
CA CYS A 70 -4.99 -9.12 11.66
C CYS A 70 -5.74 -9.09 12.99
N LEU A 71 -6.03 -7.89 13.50
CA LEU A 71 -6.78 -7.73 14.74
C LEU A 71 -8.19 -8.32 14.62
N LYS A 72 -8.89 -8.09 13.50
CA LYS A 72 -10.25 -8.63 13.30
C LYS A 72 -10.27 -10.12 12.97
N LEU A 73 -9.32 -10.62 12.16
CA LEU A 73 -9.31 -12.04 11.74
C LEU A 73 -8.77 -12.98 12.81
N SER A 74 -7.73 -12.56 13.52
CA SER A 74 -6.95 -13.45 14.40
C SER A 74 -6.93 -12.98 15.85
N GLY A 75 -7.48 -11.80 16.16
CA GLY A 75 -7.33 -11.17 17.47
C GLY A 75 -5.90 -10.72 17.78
N ALA A 76 -4.97 -10.89 16.84
CA ALA A 76 -3.54 -10.65 17.03
C ALA A 76 -3.16 -9.21 16.69
N VAL A 77 -2.39 -8.58 17.58
CA VAL A 77 -1.85 -7.24 17.37
C VAL A 77 -0.57 -7.36 16.54
N HIS A 78 -0.67 -7.00 15.26
CA HIS A 78 0.49 -6.89 14.37
C HIS A 78 0.77 -5.43 14.03
N GLN A 79 2.05 -5.07 13.88
CA GLN A 79 2.44 -3.75 13.40
C GLN A 79 2.01 -3.57 11.94
N GLY A 80 1.23 -2.51 11.69
CA GLY A 80 0.88 -2.05 10.35
C GLY A 80 1.74 -0.85 9.96
N THR A 81 2.33 -0.91 8.77
CA THR A 81 3.20 0.15 8.24
C THR A 81 2.60 0.83 7.01
N GLU A 82 1.56 0.22 6.44
CA GLU A 82 0.94 0.60 5.18
C GLU A 82 -0.52 0.95 5.44
N VAL A 83 -1.05 1.89 4.64
CA VAL A 83 -2.45 2.30 4.66
C VAL A 83 -3.06 1.87 3.34
N ASP A 84 -4.16 1.16 3.42
CA ASP A 84 -4.83 0.55 2.28
C ASP A 84 -6.35 0.84 2.33
N HIS A 85 -6.97 0.85 1.16
CA HIS A 85 -8.42 1.06 1.00
C HIS A 85 -9.17 -0.23 1.31
N ARG A 86 -10.16 -0.20 2.21
CA ARG A 86 -11.06 -1.33 2.49
C ARG A 86 -11.79 -1.75 1.22
N LEU A 87 -12.48 -0.81 0.59
CA LEU A 87 -13.06 -0.95 -0.74
C LEU A 87 -12.05 -0.44 -1.78
N PRO A 88 -11.58 -1.29 -2.71
CA PRO A 88 -10.65 -0.84 -3.75
C PRO A 88 -11.24 0.27 -4.61
N LYS A 89 -10.41 1.19 -5.12
CA LYS A 89 -10.86 2.26 -6.04
C LYS A 89 -11.56 1.70 -7.28
N ALA A 90 -11.15 0.53 -7.75
CA ALA A 90 -11.77 -0.17 -8.88
C ALA A 90 -13.24 -0.57 -8.62
N GLN A 91 -13.66 -0.66 -7.34
CA GLN A 91 -15.02 -1.00 -6.93
C GLN A 91 -15.79 0.21 -6.38
N GLY A 92 -15.29 1.43 -6.61
CA GLY A 92 -15.93 2.66 -6.12
C GLY A 92 -15.45 3.13 -4.74
N GLY A 93 -14.33 2.62 -4.24
CA GLY A 93 -13.73 3.08 -2.99
C GLY A 93 -13.25 4.53 -3.03
N THR A 94 -13.64 5.32 -2.02
CA THR A 94 -13.20 6.70 -1.83
C THR A 94 -11.90 6.78 -1.01
N ASP A 95 -11.24 7.93 -1.01
CA ASP A 95 -10.06 8.22 -0.16
C ASP A 95 -10.46 8.69 1.26
N ASP A 96 -11.69 8.43 1.68
CA ASP A 96 -12.19 8.84 2.99
C ASP A 96 -11.49 8.07 4.11
N LEU A 97 -11.33 8.71 5.26
CA LEU A 97 -10.75 8.09 6.46
C LEU A 97 -11.48 6.80 6.86
N ASP A 98 -12.79 6.73 6.59
CA ASP A 98 -13.65 5.58 6.84
C ASP A 98 -13.59 4.50 5.75
N ASN A 99 -12.85 4.72 4.67
CA ASN A 99 -12.47 3.65 3.75
C ASN A 99 -11.01 3.22 3.98
N LEU A 100 -10.19 4.02 4.67
CA LEU A 100 -8.78 3.71 4.91
C LEU A 100 -8.57 2.87 6.18
N GLN A 101 -7.63 1.93 6.09
CA GLN A 101 -7.20 1.10 7.21
C GLN A 101 -5.69 0.90 7.23
N THR A 102 -5.13 0.80 8.44
CA THR A 102 -3.75 0.38 8.64
C THR A 102 -3.63 -1.15 8.47
N ILE A 103 -2.70 -1.58 7.63
CA ILE A 103 -2.48 -3.00 7.28
C ILE A 103 -0.99 -3.36 7.39
N CYS A 104 -0.70 -4.61 7.71
CA CYS A 104 0.65 -5.16 7.68
C CYS A 104 1.02 -5.62 6.27
N LYS A 105 2.32 -5.68 5.95
CA LYS A 105 2.81 -6.07 4.61
C LYS A 105 2.32 -7.46 4.18
N ALA A 106 2.19 -8.39 5.12
CA ALA A 106 1.72 -9.75 4.84
C ALA A 106 0.26 -9.76 4.38
N ALA A 107 -0.61 -9.08 5.14
CA ALA A 107 -2.03 -8.96 4.80
C ALA A 107 -2.23 -8.14 3.52
N HIS A 108 -1.44 -7.09 3.31
CA HIS A 108 -1.51 -6.29 2.09
C HIS A 108 -1.13 -7.11 0.85
N ARG A 109 -0.05 -7.89 0.90
CA ARG A 109 0.33 -8.82 -0.18
C ARG A 109 -0.74 -9.87 -0.46
N ALA A 110 -1.39 -10.40 0.58
CA ALA A 110 -2.48 -11.36 0.43
C ALA A 110 -3.68 -10.74 -0.29
N LYS A 111 -4.04 -9.50 0.07
CA LYS A 111 -5.11 -8.74 -0.60
C LYS A 111 -4.79 -8.47 -2.06
N THR A 112 -3.59 -7.96 -2.39
CA THR A 112 -3.19 -7.68 -3.77
C THR A 112 -3.19 -8.95 -4.64
N GLN A 113 -2.77 -10.09 -4.07
CA GLN A 113 -2.84 -11.38 -4.78
C GLN A 113 -4.28 -11.82 -5.04
N ALA A 114 -5.19 -11.62 -4.09
CA ALA A 114 -6.61 -11.93 -4.29
C ALA A 114 -7.24 -11.02 -5.36
N GLU A 115 -6.91 -9.73 -5.36
CA GLU A 115 -7.38 -8.76 -6.37
C GLU A 115 -6.89 -9.11 -7.77
N THR A 116 -5.63 -9.56 -7.91
CA THR A 116 -5.04 -9.96 -9.20
C THR A 116 -5.71 -11.21 -9.78
N ARG A 117 -6.17 -12.13 -8.93
CA ARG A 117 -6.85 -13.37 -9.34
C ARG A 117 -8.32 -13.16 -9.73
N GLY A 118 -8.81 -11.92 -9.72
CA GLY A 118 -10.20 -11.61 -10.05
C GLY A 118 -11.21 -12.09 -9.00
N THR A 119 -10.75 -12.54 -7.83
CA THR A 119 -11.65 -12.80 -6.69
C THR A 119 -11.96 -11.45 -6.04
N PRO A 120 -13.20 -10.93 -6.14
CA PRO A 120 -13.54 -9.64 -5.56
C PRO A 120 -13.48 -9.76 -4.04
N GLY A 121 -12.40 -9.26 -3.43
CA GLY A 121 -12.31 -9.06 -2.00
C GLY A 121 -11.82 -10.25 -1.19
N GLY A 122 -10.55 -10.62 -1.39
CA GLY A 122 -9.83 -11.40 -0.39
C GLY A 122 -9.75 -10.65 0.94
N GLY A 123 -10.67 -10.95 1.86
CA GLY A 123 -10.67 -10.47 3.23
C GLY A 123 -11.15 -9.03 3.44
N GLN A 124 -12.19 -8.60 2.73
CA GLN A 124 -12.87 -7.34 3.04
C GLN A 124 -13.58 -7.45 4.39
N ILE A 125 -13.05 -6.75 5.40
CA ILE A 125 -13.73 -6.56 6.68
C ILE A 125 -14.82 -5.50 6.51
N SER A 126 -15.99 -5.90 6.01
CA SER A 126 -17.18 -5.05 5.93
C SER A 126 -17.70 -4.76 7.35
N GLY A 127 -17.34 -3.60 7.88
CA GLY A 127 -17.87 -3.10 9.14
C GLY A 127 -17.09 -1.87 9.61
N PRO A 128 -17.75 -0.92 10.31
CA PRO A 128 -17.08 0.26 10.84
C PRO A 128 -15.85 -0.14 11.66
N ILE A 129 -14.78 0.68 11.61
CA ILE A 129 -13.69 0.53 12.56
C ILE A 129 -14.30 0.82 13.93
N PRO A 130 -14.21 -0.10 14.92
CA PRO A 130 -14.65 0.22 16.26
C PRO A 130 -13.83 1.40 16.77
N ASP A 131 -14.50 2.47 17.22
CA ASP A 131 -13.85 3.59 17.88
C ASP A 131 -13.05 3.07 19.08
N ARG A 132 -11.75 3.36 19.10
CA ARG A 132 -10.75 2.62 19.90
C ARG A 132 -10.52 3.18 21.29
N THR A 133 -11.21 4.24 21.69
CA THR A 133 -11.22 4.70 23.09
C THR A 133 -11.63 3.57 24.05
N ASP A 134 -12.49 2.63 23.61
CA ASP A 134 -12.95 1.52 24.46
C ASP A 134 -12.03 0.29 24.53
N GLN A 135 -11.14 0.06 23.56
CA GLN A 135 -10.31 -1.15 23.53
C GLN A 135 -8.99 -0.99 24.28
N VAL A 136 -8.37 0.20 24.24
CA VAL A 136 -7.16 0.47 25.04
C VAL A 136 -7.50 0.44 26.54
N ALA A 137 -8.71 0.90 26.91
CA ALA A 137 -9.22 0.81 28.28
C ALA A 137 -9.37 -0.65 28.75
N LYS A 138 -9.79 -1.58 27.88
CA LYS A 138 -9.90 -3.01 28.23
C LYS A 138 -8.54 -3.68 28.45
N PHE A 139 -7.48 -3.27 27.73
CA PHE A 139 -6.12 -3.75 28.00
C PHE A 139 -5.57 -3.22 29.33
N PHE A 140 -5.88 -1.97 29.71
CA PHE A 140 -5.47 -1.42 31.01
C PHE A 140 -6.30 -1.96 32.19
N ARG A 141 -7.59 -2.28 32.00
CA ARG A 141 -8.46 -2.84 33.05
C ARG A 141 -8.23 -4.34 33.31
N ALA A 142 -7.45 -5.03 32.47
CA ALA A 142 -7.15 -6.46 32.59
C ALA A 142 -5.89 -6.78 33.39
N GLY A 143 -5.34 -5.83 34.17
CA GLY A 143 -4.57 -6.11 35.39
C GLY A 143 -3.47 -7.18 35.32
N VAL A 144 -2.56 -7.13 34.35
CA VAL A 144 -1.30 -7.90 34.41
C VAL A 144 -0.15 -6.95 34.76
N LEU A 145 -0.09 -6.57 36.03
CA LEU A 145 1.07 -5.95 36.67
C LEU A 145 1.52 -6.85 37.82
N THR A 146 2.32 -7.88 37.54
CA THR A 146 3.30 -8.42 38.50
C THR A 146 4.40 -9.16 37.72
N GLY A 147 5.34 -8.41 37.16
CA GLY A 147 6.59 -8.95 36.63
C GLY A 147 7.74 -8.09 37.14
N GLY A 148 7.99 -8.18 38.46
CA GLY A 148 9.09 -7.48 39.11
C GLY A 148 10.42 -7.89 38.48
N VAL A 149 11.19 -6.90 38.05
CA VAL A 149 12.60 -7.08 37.69
C VAL A 149 13.36 -7.38 38.99
N PRO A 150 13.97 -8.56 39.16
CA PRO A 150 14.78 -8.81 40.35
C PRO A 150 16.04 -7.92 40.32
N PRO A 151 16.46 -7.35 41.46
CA PRO A 151 17.68 -6.56 41.53
C PRO A 151 18.91 -7.46 41.26
N VAL A 152 19.77 -7.00 40.36
CA VAL A 152 21.08 -7.62 40.08
C VAL A 152 21.94 -7.53 41.33
N ALA A 153 22.25 -8.67 41.93
CA ALA A 153 23.19 -8.79 43.03
C ALA A 153 24.62 -8.53 42.52
N VAL A 154 25.19 -7.38 42.88
CA VAL A 154 26.62 -7.09 42.70
C VAL A 154 27.37 -7.82 43.81
N GLY A 155 27.91 -8.99 43.49
CA GLY A 155 28.76 -9.77 44.38
C GLY A 155 30.14 -9.12 44.52
N GLY A 156 30.47 -8.69 45.74
CA GLY A 156 31.83 -8.33 46.13
C GLY A 156 32.69 -9.56 46.42
N ARG A 157 33.89 -9.60 45.84
CA ARG A 157 35.08 -10.41 46.17
C ARG A 157 36.25 -9.66 45.49
N SER A 158 37.38 -9.29 46.09
CA SER A 158 37.96 -9.44 47.44
C SER A 158 38.87 -8.23 47.67
#